data_AF-A0ABD7GS15-F1
#
_entry.id   AF-A0ABD7GS15-F1
#
_cell.length_a   1.000
_cell.length_b   1.000
_cell.length_c   1.000
_cell.angle_alpha   90.00
_cell.angle_beta   90.00
_cell.angle_gamma   90.00
#
_symmetry.space_group_name_H-M   'P 1'
#
loop_
_entity.id
_entity.type
_entity.pdbx_description
1 polymer ?
#
loop_
_entity_poly.entity_id
_entity_poly.type
_entity_poly.pdbx_seq_one_letter_code
_entity_poly.pdbx_strand_id
1 'polypeptide(L)' 'MADQLIRVNSENYVMASDVLGVRFAGGRNVTVATSTGCYSLDVERDKTGIESMNRFISEVNKALRNHH' A
#
# COMPACT_ATOMS: atom_id res chain seq x y z
N MET A 1 -12.90 -16.19 6.85
CA MET A 1 -11.58 -15.60 6.57
C MET A 1 -11.78 -14.58 5.48
N ALA A 2 -11.61 -13.29 5.75
CA ALA A 2 -11.81 -12.26 4.74
C ALA A 2 -10.57 -11.38 4.69
N ASP A 3 -9.64 -11.72 3.80
CA ASP A 3 -8.55 -10.84 3.44
C ASP A 3 -9.09 -9.50 2.96
N GLN A 4 -8.44 -8.39 3.34
CA GLN A 4 -8.95 -7.06 3.03
C GLN A 4 -8.28 -6.50 1.77
N LEU A 5 -9.10 -6.10 0.80
CA LEU A 5 -8.63 -5.34 -0.35
C LEU A 5 -8.25 -3.91 0.07
N ILE A 6 -7.01 -3.53 -0.23
CA ILE A 6 -6.45 -2.21 -0.01
C ILE A 6 -6.18 -1.57 -1.37
N ARG A 7 -6.63 -0.33 -1.52
CA ARG A 7 -6.42 0.45 -2.74
C ARG A 7 -4.97 0.92 -2.80
N VAL A 8 -4.29 0.65 -3.90
CA VAL A 8 -2.92 1.15 -4.15
C VAL A 8 -2.96 2.42 -4.98
N ASN A 9 -3.78 2.45 -6.04
CA ASN A 9 -4.00 3.64 -6.86
C ASN A 9 -5.43 3.64 -7.42
N SER A 10 -5.75 4.54 -8.35
CA SER A 10 -7.08 4.61 -8.98
C SER A 10 -7.52 3.35 -9.70
N GLU A 11 -6.58 2.52 -10.16
CA GLU A 11 -6.88 1.37 -11.02
C GLU A 11 -6.63 0.03 -10.33
N ASN A 12 -5.78 0.01 -9.29
CA ASN A 12 -5.27 -1.21 -8.68
C ASN A 12 -5.62 -1.30 -7.21
N TYR A 13 -6.09 -2.49 -6.83
CA TYR A 13 -6.31 -2.91 -5.47
C TYR A 13 -5.52 -4.19 -5.23
N VAL A 14 -4.96 -4.33 -4.04
CA VAL A 14 -4.20 -5.51 -3.63
C VAL A 14 -4.75 -6.03 -2.33
N MET A 15 -4.67 -7.34 -2.14
CA MET A 15 -4.99 -7.94 -0.86
C MET A 15 -3.93 -7.54 0.17
N ALA A 16 -4.35 -7.26 1.40
CA ALA A 16 -3.42 -6.91 2.48
C ALA A 16 -2.41 -8.03 2.74
N SER A 17 -2.84 -9.29 2.63
CA SER A 17 -1.96 -10.46 2.78
C SER A 17 -0.96 -10.64 1.63
N ASP A 18 -1.24 -10.04 0.46
CA ASP A 18 -0.40 -10.14 -0.74
C ASP A 18 0.74 -9.10 -0.75
N VAL A 19 0.70 -8.11 0.15
CA VAL A 19 1.74 -7.07 0.23
C VAL A 19 3.03 -7.64 0.84
N LEU A 20 4.08 -7.71 0.03
CA LEU A 20 5.41 -8.18 0.44
C LEU A 20 6.29 -7.03 0.97
N GLY A 21 6.06 -5.81 0.49
CA GLY A 21 6.79 -4.64 0.96
C GLY A 21 6.45 -3.37 0.21
N VAL A 22 6.88 -2.24 0.77
CA VAL A 22 6.68 -0.90 0.19
C VAL A 22 8.02 -0.18 0.14
N ARG A 23 8.34 0.43 -1.00
CA ARG A 23 9.60 1.15 -1.24
C ARG A 23 9.32 2.60 -1.63
N PHE A 24 10.08 3.51 -1.05
CA PHE A 24 10.09 4.92 -1.41
C PHE A 24 11.30 5.23 -2.30
N ALA A 25 11.07 5.86 -3.45
CA ALA A 25 12.10 6.18 -4.44
C ALA A 25 12.32 7.70 -4.61
N GLY A 26 11.78 8.53 -3.70
CA GLY A 26 11.95 9.98 -3.72
C GLY A 26 10.72 10.74 -4.22
N GLY A 27 10.54 11.96 -3.72
CA GLY A 27 9.42 12.84 -4.07
C GLY A 27 8.06 12.21 -3.79
N ARG A 28 7.35 11.84 -4.86
CA ARG A 28 6.02 11.20 -4.84
C ARG A 28 6.04 9.77 -5.41
N ASN A 29 7.22 9.19 -5.59
CA ASN A 29 7.38 7.85 -6.13
C ASN A 29 7.43 6.84 -4.99
N VAL A 30 6.33 6.13 -4.77
CA VAL A 30 6.21 5.03 -3.82
C VAL A 30 5.75 3.80 -4.59
N THR A 31 6.39 2.65 -4.34
CA THR A 31 6.09 1.38 -5.01
C THR A 31 5.68 0.34 -3.97
N VAL A 32 4.55 -0.32 -4.20
CA VAL A 32 4.07 -1.47 -3.43
C VAL A 32 4.42 -2.74 -4.21
N ALA A 33 5.17 -3.64 -3.59
CA ALA A 33 5.49 -4.94 -4.13
C ALA A 33 4.53 -5.98 -3.53
N THR A 34 3.93 -6.79 -4.40
CA THR A 34 3.07 -7.93 -4.06
C THR A 34 3.61 -9.22 -4.66
N SER A 35 2.99 -10.38 -4.39
CA SER A 35 3.38 -11.63 -5.05
C SER A 35 3.07 -11.63 -6.55
N THR A 36 2.14 -10.78 -6.97
CA THR A 36 1.62 -10.67 -8.34
C THR A 36 2.30 -9.58 -9.18
N GLY A 37 2.93 -8.57 -8.55
CA GLY A 37 3.62 -7.52 -9.27
C GLY A 37 4.08 -6.34 -8.40
N CYS A 38 4.50 -5.26 -9.06
CA CYS A 38 4.83 -4.00 -8.40
C CYS A 38 3.89 -2.90 -8.91
N TYR A 39 3.36 -2.10 -8.00
CA TYR A 39 2.40 -1.05 -8.29
C TYR A 39 2.87 0.29 -7.74
N SER A 40 2.65 1.38 -8.47
CA SER A 40 2.88 2.72 -7.93
C SER A 40 1.72 3.13 -7.04
N LEU A 41 2.04 3.54 -5.81
CA LEU A 41 1.05 4.05 -4.85
C LEU A 41 0.66 5.47 -5.23
N ASP A 42 -0.64 5.77 -5.21
CA ASP A 42 -1.13 7.13 -5.38
C ASP A 42 -0.70 7.98 -4.18
N VAL A 43 0.13 8.98 -4.45
CA VAL A 43 0.47 10.01 -3.49
C VAL A 43 -0.46 11.19 -3.75
N GLU A 44 -1.22 11.63 -2.75
CA GLU A 44 -2.10 12.81 -2.86
C GLU A 44 -1.27 14.06 -3.20
N ARG A 45 -1.88 15.07 -3.85
CA ARG A 45 -1.16 16.29 -4.30
C ARG A 45 -0.47 17.03 -3.17
N ASP A 46 -1.07 17.02 -1.98
CA ASP A 46 -0.63 17.76 -0.81
C ASP A 46 0.17 16.92 0.19
N LYS A 47 0.55 15.68 -0.19
CA LYS A 47 1.29 14.76 0.67
C LYS A 47 2.62 14.37 0.06
N THR A 48 3.58 14.08 0.92
CA THR A 48 4.85 13.48 0.54
C THR A 48 4.68 11.98 0.29
N GLY A 49 5.55 11.38 -0.53
CA GLY A 49 5.54 9.93 -0.72
C GLY A 49 5.73 9.16 0.60
N ILE A 50 6.52 9.70 1.54
CA ILE A 50 6.73 9.08 2.86
C ILE A 50 5.43 9.06 3.68
N GLU A 51 4.66 10.14 3.69
CA GLU A 51 3.36 10.19 4.40
C GLU A 51 2.36 9.21 3.81
N SER A 52 2.23 9.18 2.48
CA SER A 52 1.37 8.22 1.79
C SER A 52 1.81 6.77 2.05
N MET A 53 3.11 6.48 2.02
CA MET A 53 3.67 5.17 2.34
C MET A 53 3.32 4.75 3.78
N ASN A 54 3.55 5.63 4.76
CA ASN A 54 3.26 5.34 6.17
C ASN A 54 1.77 5.07 6.40
N ARG A 55 0.90 5.85 5.75
CA ARG A 55 -0.55 5.62 5.77
C ARG A 55 -0.91 4.25 5.20
N PHE A 56 -0.39 3.91 4.02
CA PHE A 56 -0.66 2.63 3.37
C PHE A 56 -0.19 1.45 4.22
N ILE A 57 1.02 1.50 4.78
CA ILE A 57 1.54 0.47 5.69
C ILE A 57 0.65 0.33 6.94
N SER A 58 0.16 1.45 7.48
CA SER A 58 -0.77 1.44 8.62
C SER A 58 -2.08 0.74 8.28
N GLU A 59 -2.64 0.99 7.09
CA GLU A 59 -3.86 0.34 6.60
C GLU A 59 -3.63 -1.17 6.40
N VAL A 60 -2.51 -1.59 5.80
CA VAL A 60 -2.11 -3.00 5.66
C VAL A 60 -2.00 -3.67 7.04
N ASN A 61 -1.29 -3.05 7.98
CA ASN A 61 -1.11 -3.63 9.31
C ASN A 61 -2.43 -3.74 10.09
N LYS A 62 -3.35 -2.77 9.95
CA LYS A 62 -4.68 -2.84 10.57
C LYS A 62 -5.50 -3.97 9.96
N ALA A 63 -5.49 -4.10 8.64
CA ALA A 63 -6.14 -5.19 7.93
C ALA A 63 -5.61 -6.54 8.41
N LEU A 64 -4.29 -6.70 8.57
CA LEU A 64 -3.70 -7.96 9.06
C LEU A 64 -3.96 -8.21 10.56
N ARG A 65 -4.03 -7.17 11.40
CA ARG A 65 -4.24 -7.30 12.86
C ARG A 65 -5.67 -7.63 13.27
N ASN A 66 -6.68 -7.18 12.52
CA ASN A 66 -8.08 -7.51 12.82
C ASN A 66 -8.42 -9.00 12.62
N HIS A 67 -7.42 -9.84 12.31
CA HIS A 67 -7.52 -11.29 12.16
C HIS A 67 -6.82 -12.11 13.26
N HIS A 68 -6.31 -11.45 14.31
CA HIS A 68 -5.73 -12.09 15.50
C HIS A 68 -6.70 -12.10 16.69
#